data_AF-A0A8T4THC3-F1
#
_entry.id   AF-A0A8T4THC3-F1
#
_cell.length_a   1.000
_cell.length_b   1.000
_cell.length_c   1.000
_cell.angle_alpha   90.00
_cell.angle_beta   90.00
_cell.angle_gamma   90.00
#
_symmetry.space_group_name_H-M   'P 1'
#
loop_
_entity.id
_entity.type
_entity.pdbx_description
1 polymer ?
#
loop_
_entity_poly.entity_id
_entity_poly.type
_entity_poly.pdbx_seq_one_letter_code
_entity_poly.pdbx_strand_id
1 'polypeptide(L)'
;MDVFAHGLWTYAIYYKKKYRLLAAFIGVMPDLVAFGFFFIYNLFLNGLAFGKPALNSIPEYVFVGYNFTHSLVIFLLVVFTIYYITRKIPWLLGGWLFHILIDIPTHTREFFPTPFLWPISYYKISGISWGNTYFMIINYSLLVIVYIYLLAFSKRK
;
A
#
# COMPACT_ATOMS: atom_id res chain seq x y z
N MET A 1 -1.25 -4.43 4.40
CA MET A 1 -0.75 -3.86 5.68
C MET A 1 -1.54 -2.57 5.95
N ASP A 2 -1.33 -1.83 7.04
CA ASP A 2 -2.04 -0.55 7.21
C ASP A 2 -1.41 0.58 6.36
N VAL A 3 -2.26 1.57 6.03
CA VAL A 3 -1.97 2.76 5.24
C VAL A 3 -0.69 3.49 5.69
N PHE A 4 -0.49 3.64 7.00
CA PHE A 4 0.65 4.40 7.52
C PHE A 4 1.95 3.62 7.38
N ALA A 5 1.93 2.33 7.70
CA ALA A 5 3.11 1.49 7.55
C ALA A 5 3.57 1.43 6.09
N HIS A 6 2.68 1.44 5.09
CA HIS A 6 3.07 1.50 3.67
C HIS A 6 3.90 2.75 3.37
N GLY A 7 3.46 3.91 3.86
CA GLY A 7 4.19 5.16 3.73
C GLY A 7 5.55 5.13 4.43
N LEU A 8 5.60 4.59 5.66
CA LEU A 8 6.84 4.50 6.45
C LEU A 8 7.87 3.57 5.83
N TRP A 9 7.47 2.36 5.41
CA TRP A 9 8.37 1.43 4.72
C TRP A 9 8.86 2.00 3.40
N THR A 10 7.97 2.60 2.61
CA THR A 10 8.37 3.25 1.36
C THR A 10 9.33 4.40 1.62
N TYR A 11 9.06 5.26 2.60
CA TYR A 11 9.97 6.34 2.98
C TYR A 11 11.34 5.82 3.39
N ALA A 12 11.40 4.76 4.20
CA ALA A 12 12.64 4.15 4.65
C ALA A 12 13.48 3.62 3.47
N ILE A 13 12.84 2.95 2.50
CA ILE A 13 13.52 2.50 1.27
C ILE A 13 14.06 3.68 0.46
N TYR A 14 13.28 4.76 0.37
CA TYR A 14 13.66 5.96 -0.37
C TYR A 14 14.50 6.96 0.43
N TYR A 15 14.93 6.64 1.65
CA TYR A 15 15.43 7.62 2.63
C TYR A 15 16.51 8.57 2.10
N LYS A 16 17.40 8.10 1.21
CA LYS A 16 18.50 8.89 0.62
C LYS A 16 18.14 9.60 -0.69
N LYS A 17 16.90 9.50 -1.16
CA LYS A 17 16.43 10.09 -2.42
C LYS A 17 15.77 11.45 -2.16
N LYS A 18 15.98 12.40 -3.09
CA LYS A 18 15.43 13.77 -3.02
C LYS A 18 13.91 13.79 -2.83
N TYR A 19 13.17 12.95 -3.56
CA TYR A 19 11.70 12.91 -3.55
C TYR A 19 11.14 11.76 -2.69
N ARG A 20 11.80 11.43 -1.58
CA ARG A 20 11.40 10.33 -0.67
C ARG A 20 9.99 10.46 -0.10
N LEU A 21 9.57 11.68 0.23
CA LEU A 21 8.21 11.94 0.74
C LEU A 21 7.16 11.70 -0.35
N LEU A 22 7.45 12.11 -1.58
CA LEU A 22 6.58 11.83 -2.72
C LEU A 22 6.50 10.33 -2.99
N ALA A 23 7.63 9.62 -2.96
CA ALA A 23 7.62 8.17 -3.09
C ALA A 23 6.77 7.50 -2.00
N ALA A 24 6.90 7.96 -0.74
CA ALA A 24 6.08 7.49 0.37
C ALA A 24 4.59 7.74 0.14
N PHE A 25 4.21 8.94 -0.31
CA PHE A 25 2.84 9.25 -0.68
C PHE A 25 2.31 8.36 -1.81
N ILE A 26 3.11 8.13 -2.86
CA ILE A 26 2.76 7.20 -3.95
C ILE A 26 2.62 5.77 -3.43
N GLY A 27 3.39 5.38 -2.42
CA GLY A 27 3.24 4.09 -1.74
C GLY A 27 1.96 3.96 -0.92
N VAL A 28 1.33 5.06 -0.51
CA VAL A 28 0.04 5.04 0.22
C VAL A 28 -1.16 5.23 -0.71
N MET A 29 -0.91 5.76 -1.91
CA MET A 29 -1.94 6.09 -2.89
C MET A 29 -2.88 4.93 -3.26
N PRO A 30 -2.45 3.65 -3.35
CA PRO A 30 -3.36 2.55 -3.68
C PRO A 30 -4.56 2.43 -2.73
N ASP A 31 -4.31 2.59 -1.43
CA ASP A 31 -5.34 2.58 -0.40
C ASP A 31 -6.20 3.84 -0.43
N LEU A 32 -5.59 5.00 -0.63
CA LEU A 32 -6.34 6.27 -0.69
C LEU A 32 -7.30 6.30 -1.89
N VAL A 33 -6.88 5.77 -3.03
CA VAL A 33 -7.71 5.71 -4.23
C VAL A 33 -8.86 4.72 -4.05
N ALA A 34 -8.62 3.56 -3.43
CA ALA A 34 -9.68 2.56 -3.22
C ALA A 34 -10.64 2.94 -2.07
N PHE A 35 -10.10 3.37 -0.92
CA PHE A 35 -10.85 3.51 0.33
C PHE A 35 -11.01 4.96 0.80
N GLY A 36 -10.25 5.92 0.29
CA GLY A 36 -10.20 7.29 0.84
C GLY A 36 -11.56 7.98 0.85
N PHE A 37 -12.30 7.92 -0.26
CA PHE A 37 -13.66 8.48 -0.31
C PHE A 37 -14.62 7.75 0.65
N PHE A 38 -14.53 6.41 0.73
CA PHE A 38 -15.35 5.62 1.65
C PHE A 38 -15.06 5.99 3.11
N PHE A 39 -13.79 6.16 3.48
CA PHE A 39 -13.39 6.58 4.82
C PHE A 39 -13.93 7.97 5.17
N ILE A 40 -13.77 8.95 4.29
CA ILE A 40 -14.25 10.33 4.50
C ILE A 40 -15.78 10.34 4.63
N TYR A 41 -16.49 9.64 3.75
CA TYR A 41 -17.95 9.53 3.80
C TYR A 41 -18.43 8.99 5.16
N ASN A 42 -17.83 7.90 5.64
CA ASN A 42 -18.19 7.33 6.94
C ASN A 42 -17.81 8.25 8.11
N LEU A 43 -16.64 8.90 8.05
CA LEU A 43 -16.21 9.83 9.09
C LEU A 43 -17.23 10.94 9.35
N PHE A 44 -17.80 11.51 8.29
CA PHE A 44 -18.74 12.63 8.41
C PHE A 44 -20.18 12.20 8.71
N LEU A 45 -20.63 11.05 8.19
CA LEU A 45 -22.04 10.64 8.31
C LEU A 45 -22.29 9.63 9.42
N ASN A 46 -21.34 8.71 9.64
CA ASN A 46 -21.47 7.60 10.59
C ASN A 46 -20.51 7.74 11.79
N GLY A 47 -19.59 8.71 11.75
CA GLY A 47 -18.55 8.90 12.75
C GLY A 47 -17.35 7.97 12.57
N LEU A 48 -16.43 8.01 13.54
CA LEU A 48 -15.26 7.14 13.57
C LEU A 48 -15.66 5.73 14.04
N ALA A 49 -15.63 4.77 13.13
CA ALA A 49 -15.76 3.36 13.44
C ALA A 49 -14.37 2.72 13.59
N PHE A 50 -14.16 1.96 14.67
CA PHE A 50 -12.94 1.20 14.89
C PHE A 50 -13.09 -0.24 14.39
N GLY A 51 -12.04 -0.77 13.77
CA GLY A 51 -12.01 -2.13 13.24
C GLY A 51 -12.38 -2.24 11.76
N LYS A 52 -12.42 -3.48 11.24
CA LYS A 52 -12.75 -3.72 9.83
C LYS A 52 -14.28 -3.65 9.61
N PRO A 53 -14.76 -2.93 8.58
CA PRO A 53 -16.17 -2.93 8.23
C PRO A 53 -16.61 -4.30 7.71
N ALA A 54 -17.92 -4.58 7.77
CA ALA A 54 -18.49 -5.76 7.14
C ALA A 54 -18.40 -5.61 5.61
N LEU A 55 -18.04 -6.68 4.89
CA LEU A 55 -17.83 -6.60 3.44
C LEU A 55 -19.07 -6.13 2.67
N ASN A 56 -20.26 -6.45 3.16
CA ASN A 56 -21.54 -6.04 2.56
C ASN A 56 -21.87 -4.56 2.77
N SER A 57 -21.21 -3.87 3.72
CA SER A 57 -21.39 -2.42 3.91
C SER A 57 -20.42 -1.59 3.06
N ILE A 58 -19.53 -2.23 2.31
CA ILE A 58 -18.55 -1.57 1.46
C ILE A 58 -19.12 -1.43 0.05
N PRO A 59 -19.15 -0.21 -0.53
CA PRO A 59 -19.62 0.00 -1.89
C PRO A 59 -18.77 -0.72 -2.96
N GLU A 60 -19.40 -1.12 -4.05
CA GLU A 60 -18.75 -1.85 -5.15
C GLU A 60 -17.55 -1.11 -5.76
N TYR A 61 -17.62 0.22 -5.87
CA TYR A 61 -16.53 1.03 -6.44
C TYR A 61 -15.20 0.86 -5.67
N VAL A 62 -15.26 0.57 -4.36
CA VAL A 62 -14.07 0.33 -3.53
C VAL A 62 -13.37 -0.93 -3.99
N PHE A 63 -14.13 -2.00 -4.26
CA PHE A 63 -13.58 -3.26 -4.77
C PHE A 63 -13.02 -3.11 -6.18
N VAL A 64 -13.68 -2.35 -7.04
CA VAL A 64 -13.17 -2.03 -8.39
C VAL A 64 -11.86 -1.25 -8.28
N GLY A 65 -11.85 -0.17 -7.48
CA GLY A 65 -10.64 0.63 -7.23
C GLY A 65 -9.50 -0.23 -6.69
N TYR A 66 -9.80 -1.09 -5.70
CA TYR A 66 -8.84 -2.02 -5.12
C TYR A 66 -8.22 -2.96 -6.17
N ASN A 67 -9.02 -3.53 -7.08
CA ASN A 67 -8.50 -4.38 -8.16
C ASN A 67 -7.51 -3.65 -9.07
N PHE A 68 -7.80 -2.40 -9.44
CA PHE A 68 -6.90 -1.61 -10.27
C PHE A 68 -5.63 -1.18 -9.52
N THR A 69 -5.76 -0.80 -8.25
CA THR A 69 -4.64 -0.27 -7.47
C THR A 69 -3.76 -1.34 -6.85
N HIS A 70 -4.22 -2.59 -6.72
CA HIS A 70 -3.48 -3.68 -6.09
C HIS A 70 -3.04 -4.79 -7.07
N SER A 71 -3.00 -4.48 -8.36
CA SER A 71 -2.57 -5.40 -9.40
C SER A 71 -1.16 -5.07 -9.92
N LEU A 72 -0.28 -6.08 -9.93
CA LEU A 72 1.03 -5.97 -10.59
C LEU A 72 0.90 -5.86 -12.11
N VAL A 73 -0.14 -6.45 -12.70
CA VAL A 73 -0.40 -6.36 -14.14
C VAL A 73 -0.73 -4.91 -14.51
N ILE A 74 -1.64 -4.28 -13.77
CA ILE A 74 -2.00 -2.87 -13.98
C ILE A 74 -0.82 -1.95 -13.69
N PHE A 75 -0.09 -2.20 -12.61
CA PHE A 75 1.16 -1.49 -12.30
C PHE A 75 2.15 -1.53 -13.48
N LEU A 76 2.43 -2.73 -14.02
CA LEU A 76 3.36 -2.91 -15.14
C LEU A 76 2.85 -2.22 -16.41
N LEU A 77 1.56 -2.28 -16.70
CA LEU A 77 0.94 -1.59 -17.82
C LEU A 77 1.17 -0.06 -17.72
N VAL A 78 0.95 0.52 -16.55
CA VAL A 78 1.15 1.97 -16.32
C VAL A 78 2.62 2.35 -16.43
N VAL A 79 3.52 1.58 -15.78
CA VAL A 79 4.97 1.81 -15.84
C VAL A 79 5.47 1.73 -17.28
N PHE A 80 5.06 0.71 -18.02
CA PHE A 80 5.44 0.52 -19.42
C PHE A 80 4.92 1.65 -20.30
N THR A 81 3.67 2.07 -20.11
CA THR A 81 3.07 3.18 -20.85
C THR A 81 3.84 4.49 -20.62
N ILE A 82 4.13 4.82 -19.36
CA ILE A 82 4.90 6.02 -19.02
C ILE A 82 6.31 5.93 -19.60
N TYR A 83 6.97 4.77 -19.47
CA TYR A 83 8.29 4.56 -20.06
C TYR A 83 8.28 4.70 -21.58
N TYR A 84 7.27 4.15 -22.27
CA TYR A 84 7.16 4.22 -23.72
C TYR A 84 7.01 5.67 -24.22
N ILE A 85 6.19 6.47 -23.53
CA ILE A 85 5.94 7.89 -23.88
C ILE A 85 7.15 8.77 -23.53
N THR A 86 7.72 8.59 -22.34
CA THR A 86 8.74 9.52 -21.80
C THR A 86 10.17 9.06 -22.01
N ARG A 87 10.37 7.78 -22.36
CA ARG A 87 11.66 7.07 -22.41
C ARG A 87 12.46 7.13 -21.11
N LYS A 88 11.78 7.37 -19.98
CA LYS A 88 12.37 7.44 -18.64
C LYS A 88 11.67 6.45 -17.71
N ILE A 89 12.44 5.74 -16.89
CA ILE A 89 11.87 4.82 -15.90
C ILE A 89 11.21 5.67 -14.80
N PRO A 90 9.89 5.51 -14.55
CA PRO A 90 9.16 6.28 -13.55
C PRO A 90 9.45 5.75 -12.14
N TRP A 91 10.68 5.92 -11.67
CA TRP A 91 11.19 5.32 -10.44
C TRP A 91 10.34 5.63 -9.20
N LEU A 92 9.62 6.77 -9.17
CA LEU A 92 8.69 7.11 -8.09
C LEU A 92 7.56 6.11 -7.92
N LEU A 93 7.13 5.44 -9.00
CA LEU A 93 6.13 4.37 -8.94
C LEU A 93 6.64 3.13 -8.20
N GLY A 94 7.94 3.05 -7.87
CA GLY A 94 8.44 2.02 -6.98
C GLY A 94 7.74 2.03 -5.60
N GLY A 95 7.23 3.17 -5.14
CA GLY A 95 6.37 3.21 -3.94
C GLY A 95 5.11 2.37 -4.10
N TRP A 96 4.43 2.50 -5.25
CA TRP A 96 3.25 1.69 -5.58
C TRP A 96 3.62 0.20 -5.71
N LEU A 97 4.77 -0.13 -6.29
CA LEU A 97 5.25 -1.51 -6.33
C LEU A 97 5.43 -2.09 -4.92
N PHE A 98 6.09 -1.36 -4.02
CA PHE A 98 6.30 -1.81 -2.65
C PHE A 98 4.98 -2.00 -1.90
N HIS A 99 3.98 -1.15 -2.15
CA HIS A 99 2.63 -1.34 -1.62
C HIS A 99 2.09 -2.73 -1.97
N ILE A 100 2.02 -3.06 -3.26
CA ILE A 100 1.49 -4.34 -3.74
C ILE A 100 2.28 -5.52 -3.17
N LEU A 101 3.62 -5.43 -3.20
CA LEU A 101 4.48 -6.51 -2.72
C LEU A 101 4.32 -6.79 -1.23
N ILE A 102 4.11 -5.75 -0.42
CA ILE A 102 3.86 -5.88 1.02
C ILE A 102 2.45 -6.47 1.27
N ASP A 103 1.48 -6.13 0.44
CA ASP A 103 0.11 -6.61 0.62
C ASP A 103 -0.08 -8.08 0.29
N ILE A 104 0.65 -8.64 -0.68
CA ILE A 104 0.56 -10.06 -1.05
C ILE A 104 0.65 -10.99 0.19
N PRO A 105 1.64 -10.87 1.09
CA PRO A 105 1.73 -11.68 2.31
C PRO A 105 0.95 -11.12 3.51
N THR A 106 0.37 -9.92 3.45
CA THR A 106 -0.27 -9.25 4.61
C THR A 106 -1.80 -9.09 4.50
N HIS A 107 -2.41 -9.83 3.56
CA HIS A 107 -3.86 -9.94 3.43
C HIS A 107 -4.30 -11.41 3.43
N THR A 108 -5.37 -11.70 4.15
CA THR A 108 -6.02 -13.03 4.11
C THR A 108 -7.03 -13.08 2.97
N ARG A 109 -7.46 -14.30 2.60
CA ARG A 109 -8.58 -14.49 1.66
C ARG A 109 -9.92 -13.94 2.17
N GLU A 110 -10.04 -13.70 3.46
CA GLU A 110 -11.29 -13.27 4.10
C GLU A 110 -11.57 -11.77 3.95
N PHE A 111 -10.53 -10.94 3.77
CA PHE A 111 -10.70 -9.48 3.75
C PHE A 111 -9.69 -8.82 2.81
N PHE A 112 -10.18 -8.39 1.64
CA PHE A 112 -9.37 -7.77 0.58
C PHE A 112 -8.08 -8.54 0.28
N PRO A 113 -8.14 -9.80 -0.20
CA PRO A 113 -6.95 -10.47 -0.69
C PRO A 113 -6.41 -9.77 -1.93
N THR A 114 -5.10 -9.54 -1.95
CA THR A 114 -4.40 -8.76 -2.98
C THR A 114 -4.54 -9.40 -4.37
N PRO A 115 -5.22 -8.76 -5.33
CA PRO A 115 -5.47 -9.27 -6.68
C PRO A 115 -4.27 -9.01 -7.60
N PHE A 116 -3.08 -9.44 -7.19
CA PHE A 116 -1.82 -9.06 -7.83
C PHE A 116 -1.69 -9.48 -9.31
N LEU A 117 -2.45 -10.49 -9.76
CA LEU A 117 -2.49 -10.95 -11.16
C LEU A 117 -3.72 -10.49 -11.95
N TRP A 118 -4.65 -9.74 -11.33
CA TRP A 118 -5.85 -9.28 -12.02
C TRP A 118 -5.48 -8.29 -13.14
N PRO A 119 -6.13 -8.29 -14.32
CA PRO A 119 -7.30 -9.10 -14.70
C PRO A 119 -6.94 -10.45 -15.34
N ILE A 120 -5.65 -10.79 -15.47
CA ILE A 120 -5.21 -12.01 -16.16
C ILE A 120 -5.54 -13.27 -15.34
N SER A 121 -5.44 -13.17 -14.01
CA SER A 121 -5.80 -14.26 -13.09
C SER A 121 -6.42 -13.72 -11.81
N TYR A 122 -7.38 -14.47 -11.29
CA TYR A 122 -8.03 -14.22 -10.00
C TYR A 122 -7.36 -14.97 -8.85
N TYR A 123 -6.22 -15.63 -9.10
CA TYR A 123 -5.43 -16.29 -8.06
C TYR A 123 -4.91 -15.28 -7.04
N LYS A 124 -5.03 -15.64 -5.75
CA LYS A 124 -4.62 -14.82 -4.62
C LYS A 124 -3.97 -15.69 -3.54
N ILE A 125 -2.95 -15.15 -2.92
CA ILE A 125 -2.27 -15.78 -1.78
C ILE A 125 -3.04 -15.42 -0.51
N SER A 126 -3.17 -16.38 0.42
CA SER A 126 -3.67 -16.10 1.76
C SER A 126 -2.49 -15.88 2.68
N GLY A 127 -2.24 -14.63 3.04
CA GLY A 127 -1.20 -14.23 3.97
C GLY A 127 -1.68 -14.11 5.42
N ILE A 128 -0.96 -13.30 6.19
CA ILE A 128 -1.32 -12.94 7.57
C ILE A 128 -2.26 -11.74 7.52
N SER A 129 -3.31 -11.70 8.34
CA SER A 129 -4.16 -10.51 8.43
C SER A 129 -3.36 -9.32 8.93
N TRP A 130 -3.35 -8.20 8.20
CA TRP A 130 -2.76 -6.95 8.67
C TRP A 130 -3.40 -6.46 9.97
N GLY A 131 -4.65 -6.81 10.26
CA GLY A 131 -5.32 -6.49 11.52
C GLY A 131 -4.91 -7.37 12.71
N ASN A 132 -3.98 -8.32 12.51
CA ASN A 132 -3.48 -9.15 13.60
C ASN A 132 -2.57 -8.34 14.54
N THR A 133 -2.90 -8.33 15.84
CA THR A 133 -2.19 -7.53 16.85
C THR A 133 -0.69 -7.83 16.93
N TYR A 134 -0.31 -9.11 16.90
CA TYR A 134 1.10 -9.51 16.99
C TYR A 134 1.87 -9.08 15.74
N PHE A 135 1.28 -9.26 14.55
CA PHE A 135 1.85 -8.76 13.30
C PHE A 135 2.09 -7.25 13.37
N MET A 136 1.10 -6.47 13.83
CA MET A 136 1.22 -5.02 13.95
C MET A 136 2.31 -4.59 14.93
N ILE A 137 2.40 -5.23 16.11
CA ILE A 137 3.45 -4.94 17.09
C ILE A 137 4.84 -5.19 16.48
N ILE A 138 5.02 -6.33 15.81
CA ILE A 138 6.29 -6.68 15.17
C ILE A 138 6.61 -5.70 14.04
N ASN A 139 5.65 -5.41 13.16
CA ASN A 139 5.81 -4.49 12.04
C ASN A 139 6.28 -3.10 12.49
N TYR A 140 5.60 -2.51 13.48
CA TYR A 140 5.96 -1.19 13.98
C TYR A 140 7.26 -1.21 14.79
N SER A 141 7.56 -2.29 15.50
CA SER A 141 8.86 -2.45 16.18
C SER A 141 10.01 -2.48 15.18
N LEU A 142 9.87 -3.21 14.07
CA LEU A 142 10.84 -3.23 12.97
C LEU A 142 10.98 -1.85 12.32
N LEU A 143 9.87 -1.15 12.08
CA LEU A 143 9.92 0.24 11.58
C LEU A 143 10.71 1.15 12.52
N VAL A 144 10.46 1.09 13.83
CA VAL A 144 11.20 1.88 14.82
C VAL A 144 12.71 1.57 14.73
N ILE A 145 13.09 0.29 14.72
CA ILE A 145 14.50 -0.12 14.60
C ILE A 145 15.12 0.42 13.31
N VAL A 146 14.43 0.30 12.18
CA VAL A 146 14.89 0.80 10.87
C VAL A 146 15.08 2.32 10.90
N TYR A 147 14.15 3.07 11.48
CA TYR A 147 14.27 4.53 11.56
C TYR A 147 15.38 4.97 12.51
N ILE A 148 15.57 4.29 13.65
CA ILE A 148 16.72 4.53 14.55
C ILE A 148 18.03 4.31 13.77
N TYR A 149 18.14 3.21 13.04
CA TYR A 149 19.29 2.92 12.20
C TYR A 149 19.51 4.01 11.13
N LEU A 150 18.48 4.36 10.36
CA LEU A 150 18.59 5.39 9.32
C LEU A 150 19.05 6.73 9.90
N LEU A 151 18.53 7.15 11.05
CA LEU A 151 18.92 8.40 11.70
C LEU A 151 20.36 8.34 12.23
N ALA A 152 20.75 7.25 12.89
CA ALA A 152 22.09 7.08 13.45
C ALA A 152 23.19 7.05 12.37
N PHE A 153 22.92 6.44 11.21
CA PHE A 153 23.88 6.29 10.13
C PHE A 153 23.77 7.37 9.04
N SER A 154 22.72 8.22 9.05
CA SER A 154 22.63 9.40 8.17
C SER A 154 23.63 10.49 8.53
N LYS A 155 24.01 10.59 9.81
CA LYS A 155 24.96 11.60 10.33
C LYS A 155 26.44 11.27 10.08
N ARG A 156 26.74 10.13 9.43
CA ARG A 156 28.11 9.64 9.20
C ARG A 156 28.62 9.87 7.77
N LYS A 157 28.04 10.81 7.03
CA LYS A 157 28.51 11.28 5.72
C LYS A 157 28.35 12.79 5.66
#